data_AF-A0A5E4GK60-F1
#
_entry.id   AF-A0A5E4GK60-F1
#
_cell.length_a   1.000
_cell.length_b   1.000
_cell.length_c   1.000
_cell.angle_alpha   90.00
_cell.angle_beta   90.00
_cell.angle_gamma   90.00
#
_symmetry.space_group_name_H-M   'P 1'
#
loop_
_entity.id
_entity.type
_entity.pdbx_description
1 polymer ?
#
loop_
_entity_poly.entity_id
_entity_poly.type
_entity_poly.pdbx_seq_one_letter_code
_entity_poly.pdbx_strand_id
1 'polypeptide(L)'
;MSEKGIIPACVGFGFDHSSGDYKVVMLSYLEGGIMFSVYTLKTGSWRMIQWPYPYKFDRMQKGVLLNGALHWLLMDRVGVEHRSSVIISFNLAEENVREIRLPLASIDTRDYIVGAFRDCLCLIHSGADGGMHNEFWIMKEYGVRESWTKIRSPIPYSALRHWFLEEKS
;
A
#
# COMPACT_ATOMS: atom_id res chain seq x y z
N MET A 1 24.69 -15.08 -20.29
CA MET A 1 23.51 -14.19 -20.30
C MET A 1 23.20 -13.88 -18.86
N SER A 2 23.46 -12.65 -18.40
CA SER A 2 23.01 -12.24 -17.08
C SER A 2 21.52 -11.98 -17.16
N GLU A 3 20.72 -12.76 -16.42
CA GLU A 3 19.35 -12.36 -16.09
C GLU A 3 19.45 -11.02 -15.38
N LYS A 4 19.10 -9.93 -16.07
CA LYS A 4 18.85 -8.65 -15.40
C LYS A 4 17.60 -8.86 -14.56
N GLY A 5 17.78 -9.36 -13.33
CA GLY A 5 16.72 -9.55 -12.37
C GLY A 5 15.99 -8.23 -12.19
N ILE A 6 14.70 -8.21 -12.51
CA ILE A 6 13.84 -7.06 -12.22
C ILE A 6 13.70 -7.04 -10.70
N ILE A 7 14.34 -6.07 -10.04
CA ILE A 7 14.23 -5.91 -8.59
C ILE A 7 12.79 -5.47 -8.28
N PRO A 8 12.00 -6.25 -7.52
CA PRO A 8 10.67 -5.83 -7.12
C PRO A 8 10.79 -4.64 -6.18
N ALA A 9 9.96 -3.63 -6.40
CA ALA A 9 10.02 -2.42 -5.58
C ALA A 9 9.01 -2.42 -4.46
N CYS A 10 7.87 -3.08 -4.64
CA CYS A 10 6.92 -3.27 -3.56
C CYS A 10 6.63 -4.75 -3.37
N VAL A 11 6.39 -5.13 -2.12
CA VAL A 11 6.02 -6.50 -1.75
C VAL A 11 4.88 -6.46 -0.77
N GLY A 12 3.92 -7.37 -0.92
CA GLY A 12 2.87 -7.62 0.04
C GLY A 12 2.69 -9.12 0.23
N PHE A 13 2.19 -9.49 1.39
CA PHE A 13 1.94 -10.86 1.79
C PHE A 13 0.58 -10.92 2.46
N GLY A 14 -0.20 -11.96 2.16
CA GLY A 14 -1.48 -12.14 2.81
C GLY A 14 -2.09 -13.50 2.57
N PHE A 15 -3.13 -13.78 3.35
CA PHE A 15 -3.93 -15.00 3.22
C PHE A 15 -5.15 -14.72 2.36
N ASP A 16 -5.31 -15.50 1.30
CA ASP A 16 -6.49 -15.54 0.47
C ASP A 16 -7.50 -16.53 1.08
N HIS A 17 -8.51 -16.00 1.78
CA HIS A 17 -9.54 -16.80 2.41
C HIS A 17 -10.41 -17.59 1.40
N SER A 18 -10.48 -17.18 0.14
CA SER A 18 -11.30 -17.85 -0.88
C SER A 18 -10.68 -19.17 -1.34
N SER A 19 -9.36 -19.18 -1.54
CA SER A 19 -8.59 -20.37 -1.90
C SER A 19 -7.99 -21.10 -0.70
N GLY A 20 -8.03 -20.47 0.49
CA GLY A 20 -7.42 -20.96 1.71
C GLY A 20 -5.90 -21.08 1.59
N ASP A 21 -5.24 -20.09 0.98
CA ASP A 21 -3.80 -20.14 0.67
C ASP A 21 -3.09 -18.82 0.99
N TYR A 22 -1.79 -18.89 1.20
CA TYR A 22 -0.93 -17.72 1.34
C TYR A 22 -0.37 -17.29 -0.01
N LYS A 23 -0.37 -15.97 -0.23
CA LYS A 23 0.17 -15.36 -1.44
C LYS A 23 1.20 -14.29 -1.10
N VAL A 24 2.26 -14.23 -1.90
CA VAL A 24 3.19 -13.09 -1.94
C VAL A 24 2.95 -12.36 -3.26
N VAL A 25 2.74 -11.05 -3.21
CA VAL A 25 2.55 -10.22 -4.39
C VAL A 25 3.68 -9.21 -4.45
N MET A 26 4.41 -9.20 -5.56
CA MET A 26 5.48 -8.27 -5.84
C MET A 26 5.11 -7.36 -7.01
N LEU A 27 5.38 -6.07 -6.87
CA LEU A 27 5.20 -5.10 -7.94
C LEU A 27 6.56 -4.74 -8.52
N SER A 28 6.66 -4.80 -9.84
CA SER A 28 7.83 -4.38 -10.58
C SER A 28 7.45 -3.51 -11.78
N TYR A 29 8.41 -2.70 -12.25
CA TYR A 29 8.21 -1.91 -13.46
C TYR A 29 8.52 -2.71 -14.70
N LEU A 30 7.65 -2.53 -15.69
CA LEU A 30 7.94 -2.83 -17.06
C LEU A 30 7.70 -1.59 -17.92
N GLU A 31 8.30 -1.60 -19.11
CA GLU A 31 7.97 -0.64 -20.14
C GLU A 31 6.47 -0.76 -20.44
N GLY A 32 5.72 0.33 -20.25
CA GLY A 32 4.26 0.35 -20.43
C GLY A 32 3.38 0.00 -19.22
N GLY A 33 3.92 -0.26 -18.02
CA GLY A 33 3.05 -0.44 -16.85
C GLY A 33 3.69 -0.99 -15.57
N ILE A 34 2.85 -1.65 -14.77
CA ILE A 34 3.23 -2.39 -13.57
C ILE A 34 3.00 -3.88 -13.82
N MET A 35 3.97 -4.70 -13.43
CA MET A 35 3.83 -6.15 -13.39
C MET A 35 3.63 -6.60 -11.95
N PHE A 36 2.58 -7.39 -11.73
CA PHE A 36 2.34 -8.08 -10.47
C PHE A 36 2.84 -9.52 -10.60
N SER A 37 3.86 -9.87 -9.83
CA SER A 37 4.30 -11.26 -9.67
C SER A 37 3.64 -11.84 -8.43
N VAL A 38 2.82 -12.86 -8.61
CA VAL A 38 2.05 -13.52 -7.55
C VAL A 38 2.63 -14.91 -7.31
N TYR A 39 3.14 -15.14 -6.10
CA TYR A 39 3.49 -16.46 -5.61
C TYR A 39 2.33 -17.04 -4.83
N THR A 40 2.05 -18.32 -5.06
CA THR A 40 1.00 -19.07 -4.36
C THR A 40 1.65 -20.25 -3.62
N LEU A 41 1.43 -20.35 -2.32
CA LEU A 41 2.16 -21.30 -1.47
C LEU A 41 1.79 -22.76 -1.78
N LYS A 42 0.51 -23.08 -2.00
CA LYS A 42 0.08 -24.46 -2.31
C LYS A 42 0.71 -25.02 -3.58
N THR A 43 0.84 -24.19 -4.61
CA THR A 43 1.41 -24.62 -5.90
C THR A 43 2.92 -24.43 -5.96
N GLY A 44 3.50 -23.64 -5.05
CA GLY A 44 4.91 -23.31 -5.04
C GLY A 44 5.37 -22.53 -6.28
N SER A 45 4.46 -21.85 -6.97
CA SER A 45 4.72 -21.27 -8.29
C SER A 45 4.48 -19.77 -8.33
N TRP A 46 5.28 -19.08 -9.16
CA TRP A 46 5.07 -17.68 -9.54
C TRP A 46 4.23 -17.58 -10.79
N ARG A 47 3.36 -16.58 -10.85
CA ARG A 47 2.69 -16.14 -12.08
C ARG A 47 2.71 -14.63 -12.20
N MET A 48 2.59 -14.14 -13.43
CA MET A 48 2.69 -12.72 -13.76
C MET A 48 1.36 -12.18 -14.26
N ILE A 49 0.98 -11.00 -13.77
CA ILE A 49 -0.22 -10.27 -14.19
C ILE A 49 0.21 -8.86 -14.57
N GLN A 50 0.08 -8.54 -15.86
CA GLN A 50 0.41 -7.21 -16.37
C GLN A 50 -0.75 -6.26 -16.17
N TRP A 51 -0.46 -5.09 -15.61
CA TRP A 51 -1.41 -4.00 -15.45
C TRP A 51 -0.94 -2.78 -16.26
N PRO A 52 -1.73 -2.32 -17.25
CA PRO A 52 -1.27 -1.35 -18.25
C PRO A 52 -1.19 0.10 -17.75
N TYR A 53 -1.37 0.35 -16.45
CA TYR A 53 -1.44 1.71 -15.93
C TYR A 53 -0.05 2.31 -15.66
N PRO A 54 0.12 3.60 -16.00
CA PRO A 54 1.40 4.26 -15.91
C PRO A 54 1.61 4.81 -14.49
N TYR A 55 1.72 3.95 -13.48
CA TYR A 55 2.07 4.39 -12.12
C TYR A 55 3.55 4.17 -11.83
N LYS A 56 4.07 4.98 -10.91
CA LYS A 56 5.41 4.90 -10.33
C LYS A 56 5.36 4.83 -8.81
N PHE A 57 6.08 3.90 -8.23
CA PHE A 57 6.68 3.99 -6.90
C PHE A 57 7.96 4.85 -6.90
N ASP A 58 8.10 5.70 -5.89
CA ASP A 58 9.31 6.50 -5.61
C ASP A 58 10.25 5.82 -4.60
N ARG A 59 9.72 4.85 -3.83
CA ARG A 59 10.39 4.15 -2.74
C ARG A 59 9.87 2.71 -2.63
N MET A 60 10.65 1.86 -1.95
CA MET A 60 10.17 0.52 -1.61
C MET A 60 9.06 0.60 -0.56
N GLN A 61 7.93 -0.07 -0.81
CA GLN A 61 6.78 -0.08 0.10
C GLN A 61 6.37 -1.51 0.45
N LYS A 62 5.97 -1.69 1.72
CA LYS A 62 5.29 -2.91 2.18
C LYS A 62 3.79 -2.76 1.95
N GLY A 63 3.19 -3.77 1.36
CA GLY A 63 1.75 -3.80 1.13
C GLY A 63 0.98 -4.02 2.42
N VAL A 64 -0.11 -3.27 2.60
CA VAL A 64 -1.01 -3.42 3.74
C VAL A 64 -2.17 -4.31 3.35
N LEU A 65 -2.36 -5.41 4.09
CA LEU A 65 -3.50 -6.31 3.90
C LEU A 65 -4.72 -5.77 4.66
N LEU A 66 -5.83 -5.56 3.95
CA LEU A 66 -7.13 -5.20 4.52
C LEU A 66 -8.24 -5.71 3.59
N ASN A 67 -9.35 -6.22 4.13
CA ASN A 67 -10.50 -6.66 3.32
C ASN A 67 -10.15 -7.63 2.18
N GLY A 68 -9.19 -8.53 2.40
CA GLY A 68 -8.73 -9.51 1.41
C GLY A 68 -7.89 -8.92 0.27
N ALA A 69 -7.49 -7.65 0.36
CA ALA A 69 -6.67 -6.97 -0.64
C ALA A 69 -5.39 -6.35 -0.06
N LEU A 70 -4.34 -6.32 -0.85
CA LEU A 70 -3.09 -5.64 -0.54
C LEU A 70 -3.10 -4.23 -1.11
N HIS A 71 -2.60 -3.26 -0.33
CA HIS A 71 -2.66 -1.84 -0.67
C HIS A 71 -1.27 -1.20 -0.68
N TRP A 72 -1.00 -0.37 -1.69
CA TRP A 72 0.22 0.44 -1.82
C TRP A 72 -0.12 1.86 -2.29
N LEU A 73 0.67 2.84 -1.87
CA LEU A 73 0.53 4.21 -2.35
C LEU A 73 1.46 4.43 -3.55
N LEU A 74 0.93 4.78 -4.72
CA LEU A 74 1.72 5.03 -5.92
C LEU A 74 1.49 6.43 -6.46
N MET A 75 2.47 6.96 -7.18
CA MET A 75 2.43 8.25 -7.87
C MET A 75 2.13 8.04 -9.36
N ASP A 76 1.34 8.92 -9.97
CA ASP A 76 1.10 8.96 -11.41
C ASP A 76 2.40 9.29 -12.19
N ARG A 77 2.57 8.68 -13.37
CA ARG A 77 3.64 9.01 -14.32
C ARG A 77 3.36 10.26 -15.14
N VAL A 78 2.10 10.69 -15.28
CA VAL A 78 1.69 11.66 -16.30
C VAL A 78 1.80 13.09 -15.76
N GLY A 79 2.84 13.81 -16.23
CA GLY A 79 2.95 15.26 -16.11
C GLY A 79 3.63 15.76 -14.83
N VAL A 80 4.70 16.55 -15.00
CA VAL A 80 5.43 17.21 -13.90
C VAL A 80 4.57 18.24 -13.16
N GLU A 81 3.46 18.67 -13.79
CA GLU A 81 2.59 19.74 -13.31
C GLU A 81 1.50 19.25 -12.33
N HIS A 82 1.14 17.96 -12.36
CA HIS A 82 0.11 17.37 -11.48
C HIS A 82 0.54 16.00 -10.96
N ARG A 83 1.44 15.98 -9.96
CA ARG A 83 1.73 14.75 -9.19
C ARG A 83 0.47 14.32 -8.46
N SER A 84 -0.30 13.41 -9.05
CA SER A 84 -1.41 12.77 -8.37
C SER A 84 -0.94 11.43 -7.79
N SER A 85 -1.27 11.17 -6.53
CA SER A 85 -1.03 9.86 -5.92
C SER A 85 -2.34 9.08 -5.84
N VAL A 86 -2.25 7.76 -5.87
CA VAL A 86 -3.38 6.84 -5.77
C VAL A 86 -3.01 5.66 -4.87
N ILE A 87 -4.00 5.09 -4.20
CA ILE A 87 -3.81 3.79 -3.58
C ILE A 87 -4.15 2.72 -4.62
N ILE A 88 -3.21 1.83 -4.89
CA ILE A 88 -3.48 0.62 -5.66
C ILE A 88 -3.83 -0.50 -4.69
N SER A 89 -4.97 -1.13 -4.95
CA SER A 89 -5.47 -2.31 -4.25
C SER A 89 -5.38 -3.52 -5.17
N PHE A 90 -4.77 -4.60 -4.70
CA PHE A 90 -4.75 -5.91 -5.36
C PHE A 90 -5.55 -6.91 -4.54
N ASN A 91 -6.70 -7.37 -5.05
CA ASN A 91 -7.52 -8.37 -4.37
C ASN A 91 -6.87 -9.75 -4.46
N LEU A 92 -6.67 -10.44 -3.33
CA LEU A 92 -5.99 -11.74 -3.34
C LEU A 92 -6.84 -12.87 -3.93
N ALA A 93 -8.16 -12.81 -3.82
CA ALA A 93 -9.07 -13.84 -4.30
C ALA A 93 -9.34 -13.70 -5.81
N GLU A 94 -9.76 -12.50 -6.21
CA GLU A 94 -10.10 -12.18 -7.61
C GLU A 94 -8.87 -11.87 -8.46
N GLU A 95 -7.74 -11.55 -7.83
CA GLU A 95 -6.50 -11.12 -8.48
C GLU A 95 -6.71 -9.98 -9.49
N ASN A 96 -7.61 -9.07 -9.12
CA ASN A 96 -7.86 -7.83 -9.82
C ASN A 96 -7.21 -6.64 -9.11
N VAL A 97 -6.97 -5.61 -9.90
CA VAL A 97 -6.38 -4.35 -9.45
C VAL A 97 -7.46 -3.28 -9.46
N ARG A 98 -7.49 -2.45 -8.41
CA ARG A 98 -8.39 -1.30 -8.30
C ARG A 98 -7.63 -0.09 -7.80
N GLU A 99 -8.06 1.07 -8.26
CA GLU A 99 -7.59 2.36 -7.76
C GLU A 99 -8.53 2.88 -6.67
N ILE A 100 -7.94 3.38 -5.59
CA ILE A 100 -8.65 4.06 -4.51
C ILE A 100 -8.14 5.49 -4.44
N ARG A 101 -9.08 6.44 -4.55
CA ARG A 101 -8.78 7.88 -4.55
C ARG A 101 -8.44 8.38 -3.15
N LEU A 102 -7.47 9.29 -3.10
CA LEU A 102 -7.02 9.97 -1.89
C LEU A 102 -7.99 11.08 -1.46
N PRO A 103 -7.97 11.50 -0.17
CA PRO A 103 -8.79 12.60 0.29
C PRO A 103 -8.42 13.92 -0.38
N LEU A 104 -7.13 14.17 -0.57
CA LEU A 104 -6.59 15.41 -1.15
C LEU A 104 -5.65 15.08 -2.31
N ALA A 105 -5.71 15.90 -3.36
CA ALA A 105 -4.82 15.76 -4.52
C ALA A 105 -3.35 16.08 -4.18
N SER A 106 -3.11 16.83 -3.10
CA SER A 106 -1.77 17.24 -2.65
C SER A 106 -1.03 16.17 -1.85
N ILE A 107 -1.61 14.98 -1.63
CA ILE A 107 -0.93 13.89 -0.93
C ILE A 107 0.12 13.27 -1.85
N ASP A 108 1.38 13.29 -1.41
CA ASP A 108 2.54 12.75 -2.11
C ASP A 108 3.06 11.48 -1.40
N THR A 109 3.51 10.50 -2.18
CA THR A 109 4.10 9.24 -1.70
C THR A 109 5.35 9.44 -0.84
N ARG A 110 6.02 10.59 -0.95
CA ARG A 110 7.20 10.94 -0.15
C ARG A 110 6.85 11.23 1.31
N ASP A 111 5.66 11.79 1.52
CA ASP A 111 5.21 12.34 2.78
C ASP A 111 4.24 11.40 3.50
N TYR A 112 3.57 10.50 2.78
CA TYR A 112 2.57 9.61 3.35
C TYR A 112 2.85 8.14 3.05
N ILE A 113 2.43 7.28 3.98
CA ILE A 113 2.36 5.83 3.82
C ILE A 113 0.94 5.35 4.07
N VAL A 114 0.58 4.23 3.45
CA VAL A 114 -0.68 3.52 3.73
C VAL A 114 -0.50 2.66 4.97
N GLY A 115 -1.54 2.60 5.80
CA GLY A 115 -1.63 1.75 6.97
C GLY A 115 -3.03 1.14 7.11
N ALA A 116 -3.18 0.28 8.11
CA ALA A 116 -4.46 -0.18 8.60
C ALA A 116 -4.62 0.29 10.04
N PHE A 117 -5.77 0.89 10.36
CA PHE A 117 -6.12 1.25 11.73
C PHE A 117 -7.50 0.65 12.03
N ARG A 118 -7.51 -0.34 12.94
CA ARG A 118 -8.67 -1.22 13.13
C ARG A 118 -8.99 -1.88 11.78
N ASP A 119 -10.22 -1.74 11.30
CA ASP A 119 -10.66 -2.29 10.02
C ASP A 119 -10.75 -1.24 8.91
N CYS A 120 -10.09 -0.09 9.11
CA CYS A 120 -10.11 1.02 8.16
C CYS A 120 -8.73 1.23 7.53
N LEU A 121 -8.72 1.55 6.24
CA LEU A 121 -7.52 2.01 5.57
C LEU A 121 -7.15 3.41 6.07
N CYS A 122 -5.87 3.66 6.33
CA CYS A 122 -5.40 4.95 6.79
C CYS A 122 -4.19 5.47 6.01
N LEU A 123 -4.01 6.80 6.05
CA LEU A 123 -2.81 7.47 5.56
C LEU A 123 -2.12 8.17 6.71
N ILE A 124 -0.86 7.83 6.93
CA ILE A 124 -0.04 8.34 8.04
C ILE A 124 1.16 9.05 7.42
N HIS A 125 1.59 10.15 8.04
CA HIS A 125 2.80 10.82 7.61
C HIS A 125 4.02 9.92 7.81
N SER A 126 4.91 9.85 6.82
CA SER A 126 6.12 9.02 6.82
C SER A 126 7.17 9.52 7.83
N GLY A 127 7.07 10.79 8.24
CA GLY A 127 8.02 11.46 9.12
C GLY A 127 9.34 11.86 8.45
N ALA A 128 9.43 11.73 7.12
CA ALA A 128 10.65 12.02 6.36
C ALA A 128 11.08 13.50 6.39
N ASP A 129 10.17 14.41 6.74
CA ASP A 129 10.41 15.84 6.90
C ASP A 129 10.95 16.21 8.30
N GLY A 130 11.07 15.24 9.22
CA GLY A 130 11.47 15.48 10.61
C GLY A 130 10.41 16.22 11.45
N GLY A 131 9.20 16.41 10.90
CA GLY A 131 8.11 17.13 11.56
C GLY A 131 7.41 16.34 12.65
N MET A 132 6.70 17.05 13.52
CA MET A 132 5.82 16.43 14.51
C MET A 132 4.45 16.13 13.89
N HIS A 133 4.18 14.84 13.66
CA HIS A 133 2.93 14.39 13.04
C HIS A 133 2.07 13.65 14.04
N ASN A 134 0.88 14.18 14.30
CA ASN A 134 -0.12 13.59 15.18
C ASN A 134 -1.51 13.51 14.53
N GLU A 135 -1.59 13.74 13.21
CA GLU A 135 -2.84 13.63 12.44
C GLU A 135 -2.71 12.57 11.35
N PHE A 136 -3.79 11.85 11.09
CA PHE A 136 -3.84 10.80 10.07
C PHE A 136 -5.23 10.75 9.46
N TRP A 137 -5.30 10.29 8.22
CA TRP A 137 -6.58 10.09 7.54
C TRP A 137 -7.06 8.66 7.75
N ILE A 138 -8.37 8.49 7.90
CA ILE A 138 -9.03 7.19 7.96
C ILE A 138 -10.18 7.17 6.96
N MET A 139 -10.24 6.14 6.12
CA MET A 139 -11.35 5.86 5.23
C MET A 139 -12.42 5.07 6.00
N LYS A 140 -13.50 5.75 6.40
CA LYS A 140 -14.57 5.13 7.20
C LYS A 140 -15.37 4.09 6.43
N GLU A 141 -15.55 4.31 5.14
CA GLU A 141 -16.21 3.39 4.22
C GLU A 141 -15.23 3.00 3.13
N TYR A 142 -14.91 1.71 3.06
CA TYR A 142 -13.88 1.21 2.16
C TYR A 142 -14.18 1.53 0.68
N GLY A 143 -13.23 2.16 -0.01
CA GLY A 143 -13.35 2.59 -1.40
C GLY A 143 -14.11 3.91 -1.62
N VAL A 144 -14.74 4.49 -0.59
CA VAL A 144 -15.52 5.73 -0.70
C VAL A 144 -14.64 6.93 -0.35
N ARG A 145 -14.37 7.78 -1.34
CA ARG A 145 -13.46 8.95 -1.18
C ARG A 145 -14.01 9.94 -0.14
N GLU A 146 -15.30 10.16 -0.13
CA GLU A 146 -15.96 11.15 0.72
C GLU A 146 -15.94 10.73 2.20
N SER A 147 -15.65 9.45 2.48
CA SER A 147 -15.58 8.90 3.83
C SER A 147 -14.24 9.15 4.54
N TRP A 148 -13.25 9.70 3.84
CA TRP A 148 -11.96 10.03 4.43
C TRP A 148 -12.13 11.12 5.50
N THR A 149 -11.80 10.78 6.74
CA THR A 149 -11.85 11.70 7.88
C THR A 149 -10.48 11.79 8.53
N LYS A 150 -10.07 13.01 8.89
CA LYS A 150 -8.82 13.24 9.62
C LYS A 150 -9.04 13.04 11.12
N ILE A 151 -8.20 12.24 11.75
CA ILE A 151 -8.17 12.02 13.20
C ILE A 151 -6.88 12.60 13.76
N ARG A 152 -6.99 13.26 14.92
CA ARG A 152 -5.85 13.78 15.68
C ARG A 152 -5.60 12.92 16.90
N SER A 153 -4.38 12.42 17.01
CA SER A 153 -3.86 11.76 18.21
C SER A 153 -3.37 12.82 19.21
N PRO A 154 -3.56 12.62 20.52
CA PRO A 154 -2.96 13.47 21.55
C PRO A 154 -1.42 13.43 21.54
N ILE A 155 -0.84 12.33 21.03
CA ILE A 155 0.59 12.08 21.02
C ILE A 155 1.07 11.91 19.57
N PRO A 156 2.21 12.51 19.16
CA PRO A 156 2.80 12.30 17.83
C PRO A 156 3.19 10.85 17.58
N TYR A 157 3.13 10.39 16.32
CA TYR A 157 3.53 9.02 15.96
C TYR A 157 5.00 8.73 16.33
N SER A 158 5.88 9.72 16.17
CA SER A 158 7.29 9.62 16.55
C SER A 158 7.52 9.43 18.06
N ALA A 159 6.53 9.79 18.88
CA ALA A 159 6.54 9.63 20.33
C ALA A 159 5.78 8.38 20.79
N LEU A 160 5.09 7.66 19.89
CA LEU A 160 4.56 6.33 20.19
C LEU A 160 5.74 5.38 20.35
N ARG A 161 6.04 5.03 21.60
CA ARG A 161 6.94 3.92 21.94
C ARG A 161 6.08 2.67 22.04
N HIS A 162 6.57 1.56 21.50
CA HIS A 162 6.04 0.24 21.83
C HIS A 162 6.35 -0.02 23.31
N TRP A 163 5.52 0.47 24.21
CA TRP A 163 5.52 -0.01 25.58
C TRP A 163 4.98 -1.43 25.52
N PHE A 164 5.85 -2.42 25.75
CA PHE A 164 5.42 -3.78 25.99
C PHE A 164 4.40 -3.75 27.13
N LEU A 165 3.26 -4.40 26.91
CA LEU A 165 2.46 -4.95 28.00
C LEU A 165 3.39 -5.92 28.73
N GLU A 166 4.07 -5.45 29.78
CA GLU A 166 4.45 -6.36 30.85
C GLU A 166 3.14 -6.78 31.51
N GLU A 167 2.59 -7.91 31.07
CA GLU A 167 1.71 -8.70 31.90
C GLU A 167 2.48 -8.99 33.19
N LYS A 168 1.99 -8.41 34.29
CA LYS A 168 2.40 -8.84 35.63
C LYS A 168 2.00 -10.31 35.76
N SER A 169 3.01 -11.19 35.77
CA SER A 169 2.95 -12.51 36.39
C SER A 169 2.65 -12.39 37.88
#